data_AF-A0A7K2QG74-F1
#
_entry.id   AF-A0A7K2QG74-F1
#
_cell.length_a   1.000
_cell.length_b   1.000
_cell.length_c   1.000
_cell.angle_alpha   90.00
_cell.angle_beta   90.00
_cell.angle_gamma   90.00
#
_symmetry.space_group_name_H-M   'P 1'
#
loop_
_entity.id
_entity.type
_entity.pdbx_description
1 polymer ?
#
loop_
_entity_poly.entity_id
_entity_poly.type
_entity_poly.pdbx_seq_one_letter_code
_entity_poly.pdbx_strand_id
1 'polypeptide(L)'
;AVAAVVGLGPRQLHRRSLDAFGYGPRTLGRVLRLQRALELARRGLPQAEVAHRAGYADQAHFAREVRALAGTTPGAYAAANRDTAQPSGSSTAA
;
A
#
# COMPACT_ATOMS: atom_id res chain seq x y z
N ALA A 1 4.98 18.84 -9.69
CA ALA A 1 3.88 18.35 -8.82
C ALA A 1 2.84 17.61 -9.67
N VAL A 2 2.21 16.55 -9.16
CA VAL A 2 1.28 15.65 -9.91
C VAL A 2 0.25 16.40 -10.77
N ALA A 3 -0.26 17.53 -10.28
CA ALA A 3 -1.22 18.39 -10.99
C ALA A 3 -0.75 18.79 -12.41
N ALA A 4 0.50 19.22 -12.55
CA ALA A 4 1.07 19.61 -13.85
C ALA A 4 1.23 18.42 -14.81
N VAL A 5 1.51 17.23 -14.29
CA VAL A 5 1.68 16.00 -15.10
C VAL A 5 0.36 15.54 -15.70
N VAL A 6 -0.77 15.79 -15.02
CA VAL A 6 -2.11 15.42 -15.48
C VAL A 6 -2.87 16.58 -16.15
N GLY A 7 -2.19 17.70 -16.43
CA GLY A 7 -2.79 18.89 -17.05
C GLY A 7 -3.85 19.59 -16.20
N LEU A 8 -3.83 19.40 -14.88
CA LEU A 8 -4.81 20.00 -13.95
C LEU A 8 -4.15 21.07 -13.08
N GLY A 9 -4.89 22.13 -12.79
CA GLY A 9 -4.53 23.05 -11.71
C GLY A 9 -4.60 22.37 -10.33
N PRO A 10 -3.80 22.79 -9.32
CA PRO A 10 -3.80 22.19 -7.99
C PRO A 10 -5.19 22.12 -7.32
N ARG A 11 -6.00 23.18 -7.45
CA ARG A 11 -7.39 23.21 -6.94
C ARG A 11 -8.29 22.19 -7.64
N GLN A 12 -8.15 22.06 -8.97
CA GLN A 12 -8.98 21.13 -9.74
C GLN A 12 -8.62 19.68 -9.42
N LEU A 13 -7.34 19.37 -9.27
CA LEU A 13 -6.88 18.07 -8.80
C LEU A 13 -7.41 17.77 -7.40
N HIS A 14 -7.37 18.76 -6.50
CA HIS A 14 -7.89 18.60 -5.14
C HIS A 14 -9.38 18.29 -5.13
N ARG A 15 -10.19 19.11 -5.81
CA ARG A 15 -11.64 18.91 -5.92
C ARG A 15 -11.97 17.53 -6.51
N ARG A 16 -11.36 17.17 -7.64
CA ARG A 16 -11.58 15.85 -8.26
C ARG A 16 -11.20 14.69 -7.34
N SER A 17 -10.15 14.85 -6.53
CA SER A 17 -9.74 13.80 -5.59
C SER A 17 -10.77 13.65 -4.46
N LEU A 18 -11.30 14.75 -3.93
CA LEU A 18 -12.38 14.72 -2.95
C LEU A 18 -13.65 14.10 -3.52
N ASP A 19 -14.06 14.53 -4.72
CA ASP A 19 -15.28 14.05 -5.38
C ASP A 19 -15.22 12.54 -5.66
N ALA A 20 -14.07 12.02 -6.07
CA ALA A 20 -13.92 10.62 -6.46
C ALA A 20 -13.56 9.67 -5.31
N PHE A 21 -12.78 10.13 -4.32
CA PHE A 21 -12.20 9.26 -3.30
C PHE A 21 -12.49 9.69 -1.85
N GLY A 22 -13.10 10.86 -1.64
CA GLY A 22 -13.36 11.41 -0.30
C GLY A 22 -12.13 12.00 0.40
N TYR A 23 -10.96 12.05 -0.26
CA TYR A 23 -9.74 12.64 0.30
C TYR A 23 -8.87 13.31 -0.77
N GLY A 24 -8.03 14.25 -0.32
CA GLY A 24 -7.19 15.04 -1.23
C GLY A 24 -6.05 14.23 -1.90
N PRO A 25 -5.42 14.80 -2.93
CA PRO A 25 -4.41 14.13 -3.77
C PRO A 25 -3.16 13.69 -2.99
N ARG A 26 -2.85 14.35 -1.87
CA ARG A 26 -1.76 13.93 -0.98
C ARG A 26 -2.06 12.58 -0.33
N THR A 27 -3.27 12.41 0.22
CA THR A 27 -3.71 11.14 0.82
C THR A 27 -3.82 10.06 -0.24
N LEU A 28 -4.38 10.41 -1.42
CA LEU A 28 -4.41 9.50 -2.56
C LEU A 28 -3.01 8.99 -2.94
N GLY A 29 -2.03 9.88 -3.03
CA GLY A 29 -0.64 9.50 -3.30
C GLY A 29 -0.05 8.54 -2.25
N ARG A 30 -0.39 8.71 -0.96
CA ARG A 30 0.02 7.78 0.11
C ARG A 30 -0.63 6.41 -0.05
N VAL A 31 -1.93 6.36 -0.34
CA VAL A 31 -2.69 5.13 -0.57
C VAL A 31 -2.14 4.36 -1.77
N LEU A 32 -1.96 5.02 -2.91
CA LEU A 32 -1.41 4.39 -4.12
C LEU A 32 0.02 3.87 -3.90
N ARG A 33 0.84 4.60 -3.14
CA ARG A 33 2.19 4.15 -2.76
C ARG A 33 2.12 2.88 -1.92
N LEU A 34 1.25 2.85 -0.91
CA LEU A 34 1.06 1.68 -0.07
C LEU A 34 0.58 0.48 -0.88
N GLN A 35 -0.38 0.65 -1.78
CA GLN A 35 -0.89 -0.44 -2.64
C GLN A 35 0.24 -1.09 -3.46
N ARG A 36 1.11 -0.27 -4.07
CA ARG A 36 2.30 -0.75 -4.78
C ARG A 36 3.25 -1.52 -3.86
N ALA A 37 3.49 -1.02 -2.65
CA ALA A 37 4.35 -1.68 -1.68
C ALA A 37 3.78 -3.05 -1.23
N LEU A 38 2.47 -3.12 -0.98
CA LEU A 38 1.80 -4.37 -0.62
C LEU A 38 1.82 -5.38 -1.76
N GLU A 39 1.75 -4.94 -3.02
CA GLU A 39 1.92 -5.82 -4.17
C GLU A 39 3.34 -6.42 -4.24
N LEU A 40 4.37 -5.58 -4.06
CA LEU A 40 5.76 -6.04 -4.02
C LEU A 40 6.03 -6.99 -2.84
N ALA A 41 5.48 -6.68 -1.67
CA ALA A 41 5.59 -7.55 -0.50
C ALA A 41 4.90 -8.91 -0.71
N ARG A 42 3.74 -8.93 -1.39
CA ARG A 42 3.04 -10.18 -1.75
C ARG A 42 3.85 -11.06 -2.70
N ARG A 43 4.73 -10.47 -3.52
CA ARG A 43 5.69 -11.20 -4.36
C ARG A 43 6.92 -11.71 -3.59
N GLY A 44 6.97 -11.53 -2.27
CA GLY A 44 8.02 -12.05 -1.40
C GLY A 44 9.30 -11.21 -1.36
N LEU A 45 9.27 -9.96 -1.86
CA LEU A 45 10.46 -9.10 -1.84
C LEU A 45 10.87 -8.72 -0.40
N PRO A 46 12.19 -8.58 -0.11
CA PRO A 46 12.67 -8.06 1.16
C PRO A 46 12.09 -6.67 1.46
N GLN A 47 11.82 -6.39 2.74
CA GLN A 47 11.15 -5.16 3.18
C GLN A 47 11.89 -3.87 2.77
N ALA A 48 13.23 -3.87 2.84
CA ALA A 48 14.04 -2.75 2.37
C ALA A 48 13.89 -2.52 0.85
N GLU A 49 13.84 -3.60 0.07
CA GLU A 49 13.64 -3.53 -1.39
C GLU A 49 12.23 -3.07 -1.75
N VAL A 50 11.21 -3.53 -1.02
CA VAL A 50 9.83 -3.04 -1.13
C VAL A 50 9.78 -1.54 -0.88
N ALA A 51 10.40 -1.08 0.21
CA ALA A 51 10.44 0.34 0.58
C ALA A 51 11.06 1.18 -0.55
N HIS A 52 12.24 0.77 -1.03
CA HIS A 52 12.94 1.46 -2.11
C HIS A 52 12.12 1.51 -3.41
N ARG A 53 11.62 0.35 -3.88
CA ARG A 53 10.85 0.24 -5.13
C ARG A 53 9.48 0.91 -5.10
N ALA A 54 8.90 1.07 -3.92
CA ALA A 54 7.65 1.82 -3.74
C ALA A 54 7.90 3.33 -3.53
N GLY A 55 9.14 3.78 -3.40
CA GLY A 55 9.48 5.19 -3.24
C GLY A 55 9.31 5.71 -1.82
N TYR A 56 9.51 4.85 -0.82
CA TYR A 56 9.77 5.27 0.56
C TYR A 56 11.25 5.59 0.73
N ALA A 57 11.55 6.51 1.67
CA ALA A 57 12.92 6.92 1.98
C ALA A 57 13.76 5.76 2.54
N ASP A 58 13.14 4.92 3.37
CA ASP A 58 13.75 3.77 4.01
C ASP A 58 12.66 2.79 4.50
N GLN A 59 13.09 1.64 5.03
CA GLN A 59 12.20 0.63 5.59
C GLN A 59 11.39 1.13 6.81
N ALA A 60 11.96 2.02 7.63
CA ALA A 60 11.28 2.54 8.81
C ALA A 60 10.13 3.51 8.43
N HIS A 61 10.33 4.34 7.41
CA HIS A 61 9.30 5.17 6.80
C HIS A 61 8.19 4.29 6.23
N PHE A 62 8.53 3.24 5.49
CA PHE A 62 7.53 2.28 5.00
C PHE A 62 6.71 1.68 6.16
N ALA A 63 7.37 1.16 7.21
CA ALA A 63 6.68 0.57 8.36
C ALA A 63 5.73 1.54 9.06
N ARG A 64 6.13 2.82 9.23
CA ARG A 64 5.26 3.88 9.78
C ARG A 64 4.03 4.11 8.91
N GLU A 65 4.20 4.14 7.59
CA GLU A 65 3.08 4.35 6.66
C GLU A 65 2.12 3.15 6.63
N VAL A 66 2.61 1.91 6.69
CA VAL A 66 1.74 0.72 6.80
C VAL A 66 0.93 0.77 8.09
N ARG A 67 1.56 1.12 9.22
CA ARG A 67 0.85 1.23 10.49
C ARG A 67 -0.20 2.34 10.46
N ALA A 68 0.13 3.48 9.87
CA ALA A 68 -0.77 4.64 9.78
C ALA A 68 -2.00 4.40 8.89
N LEU A 69 -1.88 3.58 7.84
CA LEU A 69 -2.93 3.40 6.84
C LEU A 69 -3.64 2.05 6.92
N ALA A 70 -2.95 0.98 7.34
CA ALA A 70 -3.48 -0.38 7.42
C ALA A 70 -3.66 -0.88 8.87
N GLY A 71 -3.25 -0.09 9.88
CA GLY A 71 -3.38 -0.45 11.30
C GLY A 71 -2.47 -1.60 11.76
N THR A 72 -1.60 -2.13 10.88
CA THR A 72 -0.73 -3.28 11.16
C THR A 72 0.69 -3.05 10.62
N THR A 73 1.58 -4.04 10.77
CA THR A 73 2.95 -3.99 10.25
C THR A 73 3.06 -4.73 8.92
N PRO A 74 4.07 -4.40 8.07
CA PRO A 74 4.30 -5.13 6.82
C PRO A 74 4.50 -6.63 7.03
N GLY A 75 5.22 -7.02 8.09
CA GLY A 75 5.49 -8.42 8.42
C GLY A 75 4.22 -9.17 8.83
N ALA A 76 3.36 -8.56 9.65
CA ALA A 76 2.08 -9.13 10.03
C ALA A 76 1.13 -9.26 8.83
N TYR A 77 1.08 -8.25 7.95
CA TYR A 77 0.31 -8.33 6.72
C TYR A 77 0.79 -9.47 5.80
N ALA A 78 2.10 -9.61 5.62
CA ALA A 78 2.68 -10.68 4.81
C ALA A 78 2.47 -12.07 5.44
N ALA A 79 2.48 -12.19 6.76
CA ALA A 79 2.18 -13.44 7.46
C ALA A 79 0.71 -13.85 7.30
N ALA A 80 -0.24 -12.94 7.57
CA ALA A 80 -1.67 -13.21 7.40
C ALA A 80 -2.02 -13.66 5.97
N ASN A 81 -1.34 -13.10 4.96
CA ASN A 81 -1.58 -13.46 3.57
C ASN A 81 -0.97 -14.83 3.19
N ARG A 82 0.08 -15.28 3.89
CA ARG A 82 0.63 -16.65 3.73
C ARG A 82 -0.28 -17.70 4.35
N ASP A 83 -0.91 -17.39 5.49
CA ASP A 83 -1.87 -18.29 6.14
C ASP A 83 -3.11 -18.53 5.26
N THR A 84 -3.48 -17.56 4.41
CA THR A 84 -4.60 -17.70 3.46
C THR A 84 -4.24 -18.56 2.23
N ALA A 85 -2.95 -18.75 1.93
CA ALA A 85 -2.49 -19.49 0.75
C ALA A 85 -2.39 -21.02 0.98
N GLN A 86 -2.58 -21.49 2.22
CA GLN A 86 -2.65 -22.92 2.52
C GLN A 86 -4.12 -23.34 2.53
N PRO A 87 -4.63 -24.10 1.54
CA PRO A 87 -6.01 -24.56 1.58
C PRO A 87 -6.18 -25.41 2.85
N SER A 88 -7.12 -25.04 3.70
CA SER A 88 -7.59 -25.88 4.80
C SER A 88 -8.24 -27.12 4.20
N GLY A 89 -7.41 -28.10 3.83
CA GLY A 89 -7.84 -29.46 3.55
C GLY A 89 -8.21 -30.10 4.88
N SER A 90 -9.51 -30.12 5.19
CA SER A 90 -10.05 -31.00 6.22
C SER A 90 -9.89 -32.44 5.73
N SER A 91 -8.78 -33.08 6.08
CA SER A 91 -8.65 -34.54 6.00
C SER A 91 -9.46 -35.15 7.15
N THR A 92 -10.76 -35.33 6.94
CA THR A 92 -11.53 -36.32 7.70
C THR A 92 -11.15 -37.68 7.14
N ALA A 93 -10.18 -38.33 7.78
CA ALA A 93 -9.96 -39.76 7.59
C ALA A 93 -11.06 -40.52 8.34
N ALA A 94 -11.79 -41.36 7.61
CA ALA A 94 -12.66 -42.42 8.13
C ALA A 94 -12.37 -43.69 7.33
#